data_AF-A0A6I4N7V5-F1
#
_entry.id   AF-A0A6I4N7V5-F1
#
_cell.length_a   1.000
_cell.length_b   1.000
_cell.length_c   1.000
_cell.angle_alpha   90.00
_cell.angle_beta   90.00
_cell.angle_gamma   90.00
#
_symmetry.space_group_name_H-M   'P 1'
#
loop_
_entity.id
_entity.type
_entity.pdbx_description
1 polymer ?
#
loop_
_entity_poly.entity_id
_entity_poly.type
_entity_poly.pdbx_seq_one_letter_code
_entity_poly.pdbx_strand_id
1 'polypeptide(L)'
;MAEAFVSGDGHRACGICPSRLFPLGEFDVVERPSRECPFSPEDGHRYTLRGVPVCVHPEKVGLPPAPYKTDGVALLGDVALPDDVADLDGYLRELVHGAAPGALELLIDLADREIRRVFPEVDATLALRRAFN
;
A
#
# COMPACT_ATOMS: atom_id res chain seq x y z
N MET A 1 -2.49 -3.52 -18.16
CA MET A 1 -1.21 -3.33 -17.45
C MET A 1 -1.55 -2.77 -16.08
N ALA A 2 -0.87 -3.18 -15.02
CA ALA A 2 -1.13 -2.62 -13.70
C ALA A 2 -0.76 -1.12 -13.70
N GLU A 3 -1.59 -0.29 -13.10
CA GLU A 3 -1.42 1.17 -13.12
C GLU A 3 -0.35 1.60 -12.12
N ALA A 4 0.37 2.68 -12.44
CA ALA A 4 1.33 3.27 -11.52
C ALA A 4 0.63 3.74 -10.25
N PHE A 5 1.29 3.59 -9.09
CA PHE A 5 0.68 4.01 -7.82
C PHE A 5 0.36 5.51 -7.80
N VAL A 6 1.21 6.34 -8.41
CA VAL A 6 0.99 7.78 -8.50
C VAL A 6 0.56 8.14 -9.91
N SER A 7 -0.76 8.22 -10.09
CA SER A 7 -1.41 8.74 -11.29
C SER A 7 -1.89 10.18 -11.08
N GLY A 8 -1.39 11.13 -11.86
CA GLY A 8 -1.78 12.55 -11.79
C GLY A 8 -1.16 13.33 -10.62
N ASP A 9 -1.74 14.49 -10.28
CA ASP A 9 -1.18 15.45 -9.31
C ASP A 9 -1.63 15.20 -7.85
N GLY A 10 -2.52 14.23 -7.62
CA GLY A 10 -3.10 13.94 -6.29
C GLY A 10 -2.09 13.36 -5.29
N HIS A 11 -1.09 12.62 -5.77
CA HIS A 11 -0.01 12.08 -4.95
C HIS A 11 1.31 12.83 -5.21
N ARG A 12 1.86 13.46 -4.17
CA ARG A 12 3.14 14.20 -4.25
C ARG A 12 4.34 13.25 -4.24
N ALA A 13 4.56 12.51 -5.32
CA ALA A 13 5.81 11.81 -5.58
C ALA A 13 6.91 12.76 -6.09
N CYS A 14 8.18 12.42 -5.85
CA CYS A 14 9.28 13.07 -6.57
C CYS A 14 9.28 12.67 -8.04
N GLY A 15 9.86 13.50 -8.92
CA GLY A 15 9.87 13.26 -10.37
C GLY A 15 10.49 11.91 -10.78
N ILE A 16 11.45 11.42 -10.00
CA ILE A 16 12.15 10.14 -10.19
C ILE A 16 11.64 9.01 -9.29
N CYS A 17 10.44 9.15 -8.72
CA CYS A 17 9.89 8.11 -7.85
C CYS A 17 9.50 6.90 -8.69
N PRO A 18 9.88 5.66 -8.31
CA PRO A 18 9.41 4.47 -9.02
C PRO A 18 7.88 4.34 -8.99
N SER A 19 7.21 4.92 -7.98
CA SER A 19 5.75 4.89 -7.88
C SER A 19 5.02 5.61 -9.03
N ARG A 20 5.72 6.40 -9.85
CA ARG A 20 5.16 7.04 -11.06
C ARG A 20 5.14 6.10 -12.26
N LEU A 21 5.84 4.98 -12.19
CA LEU A 21 5.96 3.98 -13.25
C LEU A 21 5.39 2.62 -12.81
N PHE A 22 5.47 2.31 -11.52
CA PHE A 22 5.15 1.00 -10.98
C PHE A 22 4.01 1.09 -9.94
N PRO A 23 3.15 0.06 -9.86
CA PRO A 23 2.21 -0.12 -8.75
C PRO A 23 2.93 -0.23 -7.39
N LEU A 24 2.22 -0.06 -6.28
CA LEU A 24 2.76 -0.48 -4.98
C LEU A 24 3.05 -1.97 -4.98
N GLY A 25 4.12 -2.36 -4.28
CA GLY A 25 4.58 -3.75 -4.23
C GLY A 25 5.48 -4.15 -5.40
N GLU A 26 5.55 -3.35 -6.46
CA GLU A 26 6.42 -3.57 -7.63
C GLU A 26 7.77 -2.84 -7.53
N PHE A 27 8.04 -2.21 -6.38
CA PHE A 27 9.31 -1.58 -6.02
C PHE A 27 9.55 -1.76 -4.52
N ASP A 28 10.82 -1.71 -4.11
CA ASP A 28 11.18 -1.76 -2.69
C ASP A 28 11.19 -0.35 -2.07
N VAL A 29 10.99 -0.29 -0.76
CA VAL A 29 11.08 0.95 0.01
C VAL A 29 12.21 0.82 1.01
N VAL A 30 13.13 1.78 1.01
CA VAL A 30 14.23 1.83 1.99
C VAL A 30 14.23 3.17 2.72
N GLU A 31 14.80 3.17 3.91
CA GLU A 31 14.84 4.35 4.79
C GLU A 31 15.65 5.51 4.19
N ARG A 32 16.73 5.20 3.46
CA ARG A 32 17.65 6.20 2.89
C ARG A 32 18.48 5.62 1.75
N PRO A 33 19.05 6.45 0.86
CA PRO A 33 20.00 6.01 -0.14
C PRO A 33 21.18 5.23 0.46
N SER A 34 21.58 4.14 -0.21
CA SER A 34 22.73 3.33 0.20
C SER A 34 23.49 2.79 -1.01
N ARG A 35 24.59 2.05 -0.76
CA ARG A 35 25.34 1.34 -1.80
C ARG A 35 24.60 0.12 -2.35
N GLU A 36 23.59 -0.36 -1.63
CA GLU A 36 22.77 -1.51 -2.02
C GLU A 36 21.69 -1.09 -3.03
N CYS A 37 21.37 0.20 -3.08
CA CYS A 37 20.46 0.80 -4.05
C CYS A 37 21.08 2.02 -4.79
N PRO A 38 22.13 1.79 -5.61
CA PRO A 38 22.80 2.88 -6.32
C PRO A 38 21.85 3.65 -7.24
N PHE A 39 22.18 4.91 -7.48
CA PHE A 39 21.50 5.76 -8.44
C PHE A 39 21.91 5.37 -9.86
N SER A 40 20.92 5.22 -10.75
CA SER A 40 21.09 5.04 -12.18
C SER A 40 21.11 6.40 -12.88
N PRO A 41 22.22 6.81 -13.51
CA PRO A 41 22.27 8.06 -14.27
C PRO A 41 21.49 7.99 -15.59
N GLU A 42 21.08 6.81 -16.03
CA GLU A 42 20.36 6.60 -17.29
C GLU A 42 18.92 7.13 -17.20
N ASP A 43 18.25 6.88 -16.08
CA ASP A 43 16.81 7.16 -15.89
C ASP A 43 16.52 7.96 -14.62
N GLY A 44 17.52 8.18 -13.76
CA GLY A 44 17.38 8.92 -12.51
C GLY A 44 16.76 8.11 -11.37
N HIS A 45 16.50 6.82 -11.54
CA HIS A 45 15.96 5.95 -10.50
C HIS A 45 17.06 5.29 -9.66
N ARG A 46 16.64 4.59 -8.61
CA ARG A 46 17.53 3.74 -7.79
C ARG A 46 17.10 2.31 -7.92
N TYR A 47 18.06 1.41 -7.95
CA TYR A 47 17.80 -0.02 -8.12
C TYR A 47 18.58 -0.83 -7.12
N THR A 48 17.98 -1.90 -6.60
CA THR A 48 18.75 -2.92 -5.89
C THR A 48 19.81 -3.53 -6.82
N LEU A 49 20.79 -4.24 -6.25
CA LEU A 49 21.76 -5.00 -7.05
C LEU A 49 21.11 -6.07 -7.96
N ARG A 50 19.84 -6.41 -7.71
CA ARG A 50 19.02 -7.34 -8.52
C ARG A 50 18.18 -6.63 -9.59
N GLY A 51 18.31 -5.30 -9.73
CA GLY A 51 17.57 -4.51 -10.72
C GLY A 51 16.14 -4.15 -10.31
N VAL A 52 15.79 -4.27 -9.02
CA VAL A 52 14.46 -3.90 -8.53
C VAL A 52 14.43 -2.39 -8.24
N PRO A 53 13.45 -1.61 -8.75
CA PRO A 53 13.35 -0.19 -8.45
C PRO A 53 13.17 0.08 -6.94
N VAL A 54 13.72 1.18 -6.45
CA VAL A 54 13.73 1.52 -5.02
C VAL A 54 13.25 2.95 -4.78
N CYS A 55 12.27 3.11 -3.90
CA CYS A 55 11.94 4.39 -3.29
C CYS A 55 12.76 4.57 -1.99
N VAL A 56 13.37 5.75 -1.82
CA VAL A 56 14.12 6.12 -0.61
C VAL A 56 13.37 7.10 0.28
N HIS A 57 12.09 7.32 0.01
CA HIS A 57 11.22 8.26 0.71
C HIS A 57 9.94 7.54 1.15
N PRO A 58 9.98 6.76 2.25
CA PRO A 58 8.84 6.01 2.78
C PRO A 58 7.58 6.88 2.93
N GLU A 59 7.75 8.12 3.39
CA GLU A 59 6.69 9.09 3.63
C GLU A 59 6.01 9.58 2.34
N LYS A 60 6.68 9.51 1.19
CA LYS A 60 6.11 9.92 -0.11
C LYS A 60 5.20 8.86 -0.70
N VAL A 61 5.50 7.59 -0.43
CA VAL A 61 4.71 6.44 -0.90
C VAL A 61 3.79 5.90 0.18
N GLY A 62 3.90 6.37 1.42
CA GLY A 62 3.05 5.99 2.53
C GLY A 62 3.24 4.54 2.97
N LEU A 63 4.43 3.98 2.80
CA LEU A 63 4.77 2.60 3.19
C LEU A 63 6.00 2.59 4.09
N PRO A 64 6.08 1.69 5.09
CA PRO A 64 7.31 1.47 5.84
C PRO A 64 8.42 0.89 4.92
N PRO A 65 9.71 1.04 5.29
CA PRO A 65 10.79 0.39 4.58
C PRO A 65 10.66 -1.14 4.59
N ALA A 66 10.62 -1.77 3.41
CA ALA A 66 10.63 -3.21 3.23
C ALA A 66 11.01 -3.62 1.79
N PRO A 67 11.56 -4.84 1.60
CA PRO A 67 11.82 -5.43 0.29
C PRO A 67 10.54 -6.01 -0.34
N TYR A 68 9.53 -5.16 -0.58
CA TYR A 68 8.22 -5.56 -1.10
C TYR A 68 8.29 -6.39 -2.38
N LYS A 69 9.08 -5.96 -3.37
CA LYS A 69 9.22 -6.68 -4.62
C LYS A 69 10.31 -7.74 -4.55
N THR A 70 11.41 -7.43 -3.87
CA THR A 70 12.58 -8.33 -3.81
C THR A 70 12.27 -9.64 -3.06
N ASP A 71 11.56 -9.54 -1.94
CA ASP A 71 11.23 -10.68 -1.06
C ASP A 71 9.74 -11.02 -1.05
N GLY A 72 8.91 -10.27 -1.80
CA GLY A 72 7.46 -10.51 -1.83
C GLY A 72 6.76 -10.15 -0.52
N VAL A 73 7.27 -9.15 0.21
CA VAL A 73 6.61 -8.68 1.44
C VAL A 73 5.21 -8.17 1.08
N ALA A 74 4.20 -8.65 1.80
CA ALA A 74 2.82 -8.25 1.56
C ALA A 74 2.62 -6.77 1.91
N LEU A 75 1.89 -6.04 1.06
CA LEU A 75 1.52 -4.65 1.32
C LEU A 75 0.50 -4.51 2.45
N LEU A 76 -0.32 -5.54 2.62
CA LEU A 76 -1.39 -5.64 3.60
C LEU A 76 -1.16 -6.91 4.42
N GLY A 77 -1.49 -6.85 5.71
CA GLY A 77 -1.74 -8.05 6.48
C GLY A 77 -3.05 -8.72 6.03
N ASP A 78 -3.28 -9.94 6.50
CA ASP A 78 -4.54 -10.63 6.26
C ASP A 78 -5.71 -9.88 6.92
N VAL A 79 -6.79 -9.65 6.16
CA VAL A 79 -8.04 -9.12 6.71
C VAL A 79 -8.83 -10.30 7.28
N ALA A 80 -8.66 -10.52 8.58
CA ALA A 80 -9.41 -11.53 9.33
C ALA A 80 -10.63 -10.86 9.97
N LEU A 81 -11.76 -10.89 9.28
CA LEU A 81 -13.02 -10.37 9.84
C LEU A 81 -13.41 -11.12 11.12
N PRO A 82 -14.02 -10.43 12.10
CA PRO A 82 -14.55 -11.10 13.29
C PRO A 82 -15.66 -12.08 12.92
N ASP A 83 -15.97 -13.01 13.83
CA ASP A 83 -17.06 -13.98 13.64
C ASP A 83 -18.45 -13.34 13.85
N ASP A 84 -18.55 -12.27 14.64
CA ASP A 84 -19.79 -11.55 14.93
C ASP A 84 -19.81 -10.17 14.26
N VAL A 85 -20.94 -9.85 13.61
CA VAL A 85 -21.19 -8.55 12.99
C VAL A 85 -21.17 -7.40 14.01
N ALA A 86 -21.48 -7.67 15.28
CA ALA A 86 -21.44 -6.68 16.35
C ALA A 86 -20.02 -6.11 16.57
N ASP A 87 -18.98 -6.90 16.28
CA ASP A 87 -17.58 -6.52 16.46
C ASP A 87 -16.98 -5.86 15.20
N LEU A 88 -17.69 -5.89 14.08
CA LEU A 88 -17.20 -5.45 12.77
C LEU A 88 -16.82 -3.96 12.75
N ASP A 89 -17.68 -3.08 13.29
CA ASP A 89 -17.43 -1.64 13.28
C ASP A 89 -16.16 -1.27 14.07
N GLY A 90 -15.90 -1.96 15.19
CA GLY A 90 -14.69 -1.79 16.00
C GLY A 90 -13.45 -2.26 15.27
N TYR A 91 -13.50 -3.47 14.70
CA TYR A 91 -12.42 -4.04 13.91
C TYR A 91 -12.04 -3.16 12.70
N LEU A 92 -13.04 -2.68 11.94
CA LEU A 92 -12.78 -1.85 10.75
C LEU A 92 -12.14 -0.52 11.11
N ARG A 93 -12.50 0.09 12.25
CA ARG A 93 -11.86 1.30 12.74
C ARG A 93 -10.37 1.06 13.03
N GLU A 94 -10.04 0.00 13.76
CA GLU A 94 -8.64 -0.36 14.04
C GLU A 94 -7.87 -0.66 12.75
N LEU A 95 -8.47 -1.41 11.85
CA LEU A 95 -7.88 -1.80 10.57
C LEU A 95 -7.54 -0.57 9.71
N VAL A 96 -8.49 0.35 9.55
CA VAL A 96 -8.31 1.57 8.73
C VAL A 96 -7.29 2.52 9.35
N HIS A 97 -7.33 2.72 10.67
CA HIS A 97 -6.39 3.64 11.33
C HIS A 97 -4.99 3.05 11.53
N GLY A 98 -4.84 1.73 11.51
CA GLY A 98 -3.54 1.04 11.53
C GLY A 98 -2.87 0.91 10.16
N ALA A 99 -3.60 1.19 9.09
CA ALA A 99 -3.12 1.01 7.73
C ALA A 99 -1.99 1.98 7.38
N ALA A 100 -0.97 1.48 6.66
CA ALA A 100 -0.01 2.34 6.02
C ALA A 100 -0.73 3.22 4.96
N PRO A 101 -0.53 4.55 4.94
CA PRO A 101 -1.31 5.44 4.07
C PRO A 101 -1.30 5.05 2.59
N GLY A 102 -0.18 4.50 2.10
CA GLY A 102 -0.06 4.04 0.72
C GLY A 102 -0.91 2.81 0.41
N ALA A 103 -1.14 1.95 1.40
CA ALA A 103 -1.88 0.69 1.22
C ALA A 103 -3.39 0.84 1.50
N LEU A 104 -3.86 2.01 1.92
CA LEU A 104 -5.23 2.22 2.40
C LEU A 104 -6.29 1.91 1.33
N GLU A 105 -6.07 2.30 0.08
CA GLU A 105 -7.02 2.02 -1.01
C GLU A 105 -7.15 0.50 -1.26
N LEU A 106 -6.02 -0.20 -1.34
CA LEU A 106 -5.98 -1.66 -1.46
C LEU A 106 -6.68 -2.35 -0.27
N LEU A 107 -6.52 -1.80 0.94
CA LEU A 107 -7.15 -2.31 2.14
C LEU A 107 -8.67 -2.15 2.11
N ILE A 108 -9.17 -1.00 1.67
CA ILE A 108 -10.60 -0.73 1.53
C ILE A 108 -11.22 -1.74 0.55
N ASP A 109 -10.58 -1.97 -0.60
CA ASP A 109 -11.06 -2.92 -1.61
C ASP A 109 -11.08 -4.36 -1.09
N LEU A 110 -10.05 -4.76 -0.33
CA LEU A 110 -9.99 -6.08 0.29
C LEU A 110 -11.09 -6.23 1.35
N ALA A 111 -11.23 -5.23 2.23
CA ALA A 111 -12.24 -5.24 3.28
C ALA A 111 -13.66 -5.26 2.72
N ASP A 112 -13.98 -4.46 1.68
CA ASP A 112 -15.29 -4.48 1.03
C ASP A 112 -15.63 -5.87 0.49
N ARG A 113 -14.67 -6.52 -0.19
CA ARG A 113 -14.84 -7.88 -0.71
C ARG A 113 -15.10 -8.90 0.40
N GLU A 114 -14.30 -8.87 1.46
CA GLU A 114 -14.43 -9.82 2.57
C GLU A 114 -15.74 -9.60 3.34
N ILE A 115 -16.15 -8.34 3.57
CA ILE A 115 -17.42 -8.04 4.26
C ILE A 115 -18.59 -8.61 3.46
N ARG A 116 -18.63 -8.37 2.14
CA ARG A 116 -19.70 -8.92 1.28
C ARG A 116 -19.72 -10.44 1.26
N ARG A 117 -18.58 -11.09 1.46
CA ARG A 117 -18.45 -12.55 1.48
C ARG A 117 -18.91 -13.15 2.81
N VAL A 118 -18.52 -12.55 3.93
CA VAL A 118 -18.76 -13.08 5.29
C VAL A 118 -20.10 -12.60 5.86
N PHE A 119 -20.47 -11.35 5.59
CA PHE A 119 -21.67 -10.68 6.08
C PHE A 119 -22.52 -10.12 4.91
N PRO A 120 -23.15 -10.99 4.11
CA PRO A 120 -23.88 -10.57 2.90
C PRO A 120 -25.06 -9.61 3.16
N GLU A 121 -25.57 -9.57 4.39
CA GLU A 121 -26.62 -8.66 4.86
C GLU A 121 -26.13 -7.26 5.25
N VAL A 122 -24.82 -7.07 5.40
CA VAL A 122 -24.21 -5.79 5.80
C VAL A 122 -23.98 -4.91 4.57
N ASP A 123 -24.35 -3.64 4.67
CA ASP A 123 -23.90 -2.61 3.72
C ASP A 123 -22.42 -2.31 3.98
N ALA A 124 -21.54 -3.00 3.26
CA ALA A 124 -20.09 -2.89 3.36
C ALA A 124 -19.60 -1.44 3.17
N THR A 125 -20.23 -0.68 2.26
CA THR A 125 -19.86 0.71 2.00
C THR A 125 -20.20 1.60 3.19
N LEU A 126 -21.37 1.40 3.80
CA LEU A 126 -21.75 2.14 5.01
C LEU A 126 -20.86 1.79 6.20
N ALA A 127 -20.54 0.50 6.38
CA ALA A 127 -19.64 0.04 7.44
C ALA A 127 -18.24 0.68 7.31
N LEU A 128 -17.64 0.61 6.12
CA LEU A 128 -16.34 1.24 5.84
C LEU A 128 -16.37 2.76 6.04
N ARG A 129 -17.44 3.44 5.62
CA ARG A 129 -17.60 4.89 5.88
C ARG A 129 -17.62 5.23 7.37
N ARG A 130 -18.25 4.40 8.21
CA ARG A 130 -18.25 4.62 9.67
C ARG A 130 -16.86 4.47 10.28
N ALA A 131 -16.03 3.59 9.73
CA ALA A 131 -14.66 3.39 10.20
C ALA A 131 -13.76 4.63 10.00
N PHE A 132 -14.09 5.52 9.05
CA PHE A 132 -13.34 6.77 8.80
C PHE A 132 -13.78 7.97 9.67
N ASN A 133 -14.91 7.85 10.41
CA ASN A 133 -15.44 8.92 11.26
C ASN A 133 -15.03 8.72 12.72
#